data_AF-A0A7W2EMW4-F1
#
_entry.id   AF-A0A7W2EMW4-F1
#
_cell.length_a   1.000
_cell.length_b   1.000
_cell.length_c   1.000
_cell.angle_alpha   90.00
_cell.angle_beta   90.00
_cell.angle_gamma   90.00
#
_symmetry.space_group_name_H-M   'P 1'
#
loop_
_entity.id
_entity.type
_entity.pdbx_description
1 polymer ?
#
loop_
_entity_poly.entity_id
_entity_poly.type
_entity_poly.pdbx_seq_one_letter_code
_entity_poly.pdbx_strand_id
1 'polypeptide(L)'
;MNPLTESARQEGILRVPLNAILEQHRATILERLASTSGDLAGALKSDEAVRSVASYCYEFLPWPVRMAVKKPAFVEFALAHRELILEKLAACR
;
A
#
# COMPACT_ATOMS: atom_id res chain seq x y z
N MET A 1 17.96 -22.75 6.84
CA MET A 1 16.88 -21.95 6.22
C MET A 1 17.36 -20.52 6.16
N ASN A 2 17.47 -19.91 4.98
CA ASN A 2 17.98 -18.54 4.84
C ASN A 2 16.83 -17.54 5.09
N PRO A 3 16.96 -16.59 6.03
CA PRO A 3 15.92 -15.60 6.32
C PRO A 3 15.63 -14.66 5.15
N LEU A 4 16.57 -14.51 4.21
CA LEU A 4 16.44 -13.64 3.03
C LEU A 4 15.35 -14.09 2.04
N THR A 5 15.02 -15.38 1.99
CA THR A 5 13.99 -15.90 1.06
C THR A 5 12.57 -15.71 1.59
N GLU A 6 12.40 -15.54 2.90
CA GLU A 6 11.08 -15.45 3.54
C GLU A 6 10.50 -14.04 3.39
N SER A 7 11.32 -13.01 3.62
CA SER A 7 10.95 -11.61 3.40
C SER A 7 10.61 -11.34 1.93
N ALA A 8 11.42 -11.83 0.99
CA ALA A 8 11.14 -11.65 -0.45
C ALA A 8 9.84 -12.36 -0.91
N ARG A 9 9.50 -13.51 -0.31
CA ARG A 9 8.20 -14.16 -0.57
C ARG A 9 7.05 -13.36 0.00
N GLN A 10 7.18 -12.83 1.21
CA GLN A 10 6.17 -11.96 1.82
C GLN A 10 5.95 -10.70 0.98
N GLU A 11 7.02 -10.09 0.46
CA GLU A 11 6.93 -8.97 -0.48
C GLU A 11 6.16 -9.35 -1.74
N GLY A 12 6.46 -10.50 -2.36
CA GLY A 12 5.73 -10.98 -3.54
C GLY A 12 4.23 -11.21 -3.26
N ILE A 13 3.91 -11.79 -2.11
CA ILE A 13 2.53 -12.06 -1.66
C ILE A 13 1.75 -10.76 -1.43
N LEU A 14 2.41 -9.69 -0.99
CA LEU A 14 1.77 -8.40 -0.70
C LEU A 14 1.70 -7.48 -1.92
N ARG A 15 2.73 -7.47 -2.77
CA ARG A 15 2.82 -6.56 -3.91
C ARG A 15 1.70 -6.81 -4.93
N VAL A 16 1.39 -8.06 -5.24
CA VAL A 16 0.35 -8.41 -6.21
C VAL A 16 -1.04 -7.90 -5.79
N PRO A 17 -1.57 -8.25 -4.60
CA PRO A 17 -2.87 -7.77 -4.16
C PRO A 17 -2.88 -6.27 -3.88
N LEU A 18 -1.80 -5.70 -3.34
CA LEU A 18 -1.71 -4.25 -3.16
C LEU A 18 -1.84 -3.51 -4.50
N ASN A 19 -1.13 -3.94 -5.54
CA ASN A 19 -1.24 -3.33 -6.87
C ASN A 19 -2.65 -3.43 -7.45
N ALA A 20 -3.31 -4.58 -7.28
CA ALA A 20 -4.68 -4.76 -7.75
C ALA A 20 -5.66 -3.79 -7.05
N ILE A 21 -5.50 -3.60 -5.74
CA ILE A 21 -6.33 -2.68 -4.95
C ILE A 21 -6.04 -1.22 -5.32
N LEU A 22 -4.76 -0.87 -5.48
CA LEU A 22 -4.36 0.49 -5.90
C LEU A 22 -4.96 0.85 -7.26
N GLU A 23 -5.05 -0.11 -8.19
CA GLU A 23 -5.66 0.10 -9.50
C GLU A 23 -7.19 0.20 -9.40
N GLN A 24 -7.82 -0.76 -8.71
CA GLN A 24 -9.28 -0.87 -8.64
C GLN A 24 -9.92 0.25 -7.81
N HIS A 25 -9.25 0.71 -6.76
CA HIS A 25 -9.73 1.77 -5.87
C HIS A 25 -8.98 3.08 -6.05
N ARG A 26 -8.27 3.24 -7.17
CA ARG A 26 -7.40 4.39 -7.46
C ARG A 26 -8.08 5.73 -7.19
N ALA A 27 -9.25 5.97 -7.77
CA ALA A 27 -9.95 7.25 -7.66
C ALA A 27 -10.24 7.61 -6.19
N THR A 28 -10.75 6.66 -5.41
CA THR A 28 -11.03 6.85 -3.98
C THR A 28 -9.75 7.03 -3.14
N ILE A 29 -8.68 6.33 -3.50
CA ILE A 29 -7.37 6.46 -2.84
C ILE A 29 -6.77 7.84 -3.13
N LEU A 30 -6.84 8.30 -4.38
CA LEU A 30 -6.39 9.63 -4.80
C LEU A 30 -7.18 10.73 -4.10
N GLU A 31 -8.51 10.60 -4.02
CA GLU A 31 -9.37 11.54 -3.29
C GLU A 31 -9.02 11.59 -1.80
N ARG A 32 -8.79 10.44 -1.16
CA ARG A 32 -8.33 10.40 0.25
C ARG A 32 -6.97 11.08 0.42
N LEU A 33 -6.00 10.80 -0.45
CA LEU A 33 -4.67 11.41 -0.39
C LEU A 33 -4.75 12.93 -0.59
N ALA A 34 -5.52 13.39 -1.58
CA ALA A 34 -5.75 14.81 -1.83
C ALA A 34 -6.45 15.49 -0.65
N SER A 35 -7.41 14.81 -0.02
CA SER A 35 -8.12 15.33 1.15
C SER A 35 -7.24 15.45 2.40
N THR A 36 -6.21 14.60 2.55
CA THR A 36 -5.32 14.61 3.72
C THR A 36 -4.09 15.50 3.53
N SER A 37 -3.58 15.68 2.32
CA SER A 37 -2.32 16.42 2.11
C SER A 37 -2.28 17.36 0.90
N GLY A 38 -3.41 17.60 0.23
CA GLY A 38 -3.55 18.56 -0.86
C GLY A 38 -3.04 18.07 -2.22
N ASP A 39 -1.95 17.30 -2.26
CA ASP A 39 -1.41 16.69 -3.46
C ASP A 39 -0.89 15.26 -3.22
N LEU A 40 -0.65 14.52 -4.31
CA LEU A 40 -0.17 13.14 -4.22
C LEU A 40 1.25 13.05 -3.62
N ALA A 41 2.12 13.97 -4.03
CA ALA A 41 3.53 13.96 -3.66
C ALA A 41 3.74 14.32 -2.17
N GLY A 42 2.97 15.27 -1.64
CA GLY A 42 2.92 15.62 -0.23
C GLY A 42 2.25 14.54 0.60
N ALA A 43 1.19 13.91 0.10
CA ALA A 43 0.54 12.80 0.79
C ALA A 43 1.47 11.60 0.99
N LEU A 44 2.35 11.30 0.03
CA LEU A 44 3.31 10.20 0.17
C LEU A 44 4.52 10.55 1.06
N LYS A 45 4.78 11.84 1.29
CA LYS A 45 5.75 12.31 2.29
C LYS A 45 5.15 12.29 3.71
N SER A 46 3.83 12.36 3.84
CA SER A 46 3.14 12.29 5.12
C SER A 46 2.90 10.83 5.52
N ASP A 47 3.60 10.38 6.57
CA ASP A 47 3.39 9.04 7.12
C ASP A 47 1.94 8.82 7.55
N GLU A 48 1.22 9.86 7.98
CA GLU A 48 -0.20 9.76 8.37
C GLU A 48 -1.10 9.47 7.16
N ALA A 49 -0.88 10.18 6.04
CA ALA A 49 -1.65 9.95 4.82
C ALA A 49 -1.37 8.57 4.23
N VAL A 50 -0.10 8.13 4.23
CA VAL A 50 0.26 6.76 3.79
C VAL A 50 -0.35 5.70 4.70
N ARG A 51 -0.35 5.90 6.03
CA ARG A 51 -1.00 4.97 6.98
C ARG A 51 -2.52 4.88 6.75
N SER A 52 -3.16 5.99 6.45
CA SER A 52 -4.61 6.04 6.15
C SER A 52 -4.93 5.23 4.90
N VAL A 53 -4.19 5.44 3.81
CA VAL A 53 -4.35 4.67 2.57
C VAL A 53 -4.02 3.20 2.76
N ALA A 54 -2.93 2.88 3.45
CA ALA A 54 -2.55 1.51 3.73
C ALA A 54 -3.62 0.78 4.56
N SER A 55 -4.20 1.47 5.55
CA SER A 55 -5.30 0.93 6.36
C SER A 55 -6.55 0.69 5.53
N TYR A 56 -6.86 1.60 4.60
CA TYR A 56 -7.96 1.41 3.65
C TYR A 56 -7.69 0.19 2.77
N CYS A 57 -6.51 0.10 2.14
CA CYS A 57 -6.12 -1.01 1.28
C CYS A 57 -6.17 -2.36 2.01
N TYR A 58 -5.81 -2.39 3.30
CA TYR A 58 -5.86 -3.61 4.11
C TYR A 58 -7.27 -4.21 4.22
N GLU A 59 -8.31 -3.38 4.27
CA GLU A 59 -9.69 -3.88 4.35
C GLU A 59 -10.15 -4.58 3.07
N PHE A 60 -9.56 -4.24 1.93
CA PHE A 60 -9.83 -4.87 0.62
C PHE A 60 -8.90 -6.04 0.30
N LEU A 61 -7.97 -6.39 1.20
CA LEU A 61 -7.10 -7.54 0.99
C LEU A 61 -7.91 -8.84 0.99
N PRO A 62 -7.56 -9.80 0.11
CA PRO A 62 -8.13 -11.14 0.15
C PRO A 62 -7.92 -11.78 1.52
N TRP A 63 -8.93 -12.54 1.99
CA TRP A 63 -8.89 -13.18 3.32
C TRP A 63 -7.61 -13.98 3.62
N PRO A 64 -7.04 -14.77 2.67
CA PRO A 64 -5.78 -15.47 2.91
C PRO A 64 -4.61 -14.54 3.21
N VAL A 65 -4.56 -13.36 2.59
CA VAL A 65 -3.50 -12.36 2.81
C VAL A 65 -3.66 -11.72 4.19
N ARG A 66 -4.91 -11.45 4.61
CA ARG A 66 -5.21 -10.93 5.98
C ARG A 66 -4.83 -11.92 7.08
N MET A 67 -4.80 -13.22 6.79
CA MET A 67 -4.31 -14.24 7.71
C MET A 67 -2.78 -14.32 7.74
N ALA A 68 -2.12 -14.10 6.60
CA ALA A 68 -0.67 -14.16 6.48
C ALA A 68 0.04 -12.90 7.03
N VAL A 69 -0.59 -11.73 6.92
CA VAL A 69 0.01 -10.44 7.29
C VAL A 69 -0.95 -9.65 8.15
N LYS A 70 -0.51 -9.30 9.37
CA LYS A 70 -1.29 -8.45 10.28
C LYS A 70 -1.30 -7.01 9.77
N LYS A 71 -2.41 -6.30 10.03
CA LYS A 71 -2.60 -4.87 9.69
C LYS A 71 -1.39 -3.97 10.00
N PRO A 72 -0.79 -3.97 11.21
CA PRO A 72 0.38 -3.13 11.49
C PRO A 72 1.58 -3.44 10.58
N ALA A 73 1.86 -4.72 10.32
CA ALA A 73 2.95 -5.12 9.44
C ALA A 73 2.69 -4.72 7.97
N PHE A 74 1.43 -4.78 7.52
CA PHE A 74 1.05 -4.30 6.20
C PHE A 74 1.21 -2.78 6.06
N VAL A 75 0.85 -2.03 7.11
CA VAL A 75 0.98 -0.57 7.14
C VAL A 75 2.46 -0.16 7.14
N GLU A 76 3.30 -0.84 7.91
CA GLU A 76 4.76 -0.63 7.86
C GLU A 76 5.35 -0.96 6.49
N PHE A 77 4.91 -2.06 5.88
CA PHE A 77 5.28 -2.41 4.51
C PHE A 77 4.89 -1.30 3.52
N ALA A 78 3.67 -0.78 3.59
CA ALA A 78 3.22 0.31 2.72
C ALA A 78 4.02 1.62 2.93
N LEU A 79 4.40 1.93 4.17
CA LEU A 79 5.28 3.06 4.50
C LEU A 79 6.70 2.88 3.94
N ALA A 80 7.26 1.67 4.09
CA ALA A 80 8.58 1.32 3.57
C ALA A 80 8.61 1.33 2.03
N HIS A 81 7.51 0.97 1.38
CA HIS A 81 7.37 0.91 -0.08
C HIS A 81 6.47 2.02 -0.65
N ARG A 82 6.44 3.19 0.00
CA ARG A 82 5.63 4.35 -0.43
C ARG A 82 5.89 4.76 -1.88
N GLU A 83 7.12 4.62 -2.37
CA GLU A 83 7.48 4.92 -3.76
C GLU A 83 6.76 4.01 -4.75
N LEU A 84 6.51 2.75 -4.40
CA LEU A 84 5.78 1.80 -5.24
C LEU A 84 4.31 2.23 -5.39
N ILE A 85 3.73 2.76 -4.31
CA ILE A 85 2.38 3.35 -4.33
C ILE A 85 2.37 4.58 -5.24
N LEU A 86 3.37 5.47 -5.12
CA LEU A 86 3.52 6.63 -6.00
C LEU A 86 3.59 6.19 -7.47
N GLU A 87 4.47 5.25 -7.79
CA GLU A 87 4.65 4.74 -9.14
C GLU A 87 3.34 4.21 -9.71
N LYS A 88 2.57 3.42 -8.97
CA LYS A 88 1.28 2.91 -9.46
C LYS A 88 0.23 4.00 -9.63
N LEU A 89 0.18 4.95 -8.70
CA LEU A 89 -0.73 6.08 -8.79
C LEU A 89 -0.29 7.12 -9.86
N ALA A 90 0.99 7.16 -10.25
CA ALA A 90 1.54 8.09 -11.23
C ALA A 90 1.70 7.48 -12.65
N ALA A 91 1.84 6.15 -12.77
CA ALA A 91 2.17 5.45 -14.02
C ALA A 91 1.05 5.42 -15.07
N CYS A 92 -0.11 6.01 -14.81
CA CYS A 92 -1.16 6.18 -15.79
C CYS A 92 -1.32 7.70 -16.02
N ARG A 93 -0.52 8.23 -16.96
CA ARG A 93 -0.53 9.61 -17.45
C ARG A 93 -0.57 9.58 -18.97
#